data_AF-A0AAU5B9K8-F1
#
_entry.id   AF-A0AAU5B9K8-F1
#
_cell.length_a   1.000
_cell.length_b   1.000
_cell.length_c   1.000
_cell.angle_alpha   90.00
_cell.angle_beta   90.00
_cell.angle_gamma   90.00
#
_symmetry.space_group_name_H-M   'P 1'
#
loop_
_entity.id
_entity.type
_entity.pdbx_description
1 polymer ?
#
loop_
_entity_poly.entity_id
_entity_poly.type
_entity_poly.pdbx_seq_one_letter_code
_entity_poly.pdbx_strand_id
1 'polypeptide(L)'
;MTTSETAKPCECSGYSLLVLVHENTEGDKVWQQTTTDCTATTKRTFAPGHDAKLKSLLIQARAGGHQVRRTTGTTVVDRDAARVAADLGWEDLTGAAPST
;
A
#
# COMPACT_ATOMS: atom_id res chain seq x y z
N MET A 1 8.07 30.29 -18.47
CA MET A 1 6.98 30.15 -17.49
C MET A 1 7.31 28.95 -16.63
N THR A 2 7.75 29.15 -15.39
CA THR A 2 8.12 28.04 -14.51
C THR A 2 6.85 27.60 -13.80
N THR A 3 6.27 26.48 -14.22
CA THR A 3 5.14 25.86 -13.52
C THR A 3 5.61 25.55 -12.11
N SER A 4 5.04 26.23 -11.12
CA SER A 4 5.23 25.88 -9.71
C SER A 4 4.69 24.47 -9.51
N GLU A 5 5.57 23.46 -9.54
CA GLU A 5 5.24 22.11 -9.08
C GLU A 5 4.90 22.21 -7.59
N THR A 6 3.61 22.35 -7.29
CA THR A 6 3.08 22.33 -5.93
C THR A 6 3.38 20.98 -5.31
N ALA A 7 3.98 20.99 -4.12
CA ALA A 7 4.23 19.76 -3.37
C ALA A 7 2.89 19.08 -3.04
N LYS A 8 2.77 17.81 -3.42
CA LYS A 8 1.61 16.96 -3.12
C LYS A 8 1.97 15.95 -2.02
N PRO A 9 1.00 15.42 -1.26
CA PRO A 9 1.29 14.33 -0.33
C PRO A 9 1.92 13.14 -1.08
N CYS A 10 2.89 12.48 -0.45
CA CYS A 10 3.46 11.24 -1.00
C CYS A 10 2.33 10.24 -1.24
N GLU A 11 2.30 9.61 -2.42
CA GLU A 11 1.28 8.60 -2.71
C GLU A 11 1.34 7.42 -1.72
N CYS A 12 2.54 7.13 -1.20
CA CYS A 12 2.77 6.12 -0.17
C CYS A 12 1.97 6.31 1.13
N SER A 13 1.54 7.55 1.44
CA SER A 13 0.72 7.83 2.63
C SER A 13 -0.70 7.28 2.51
N GLY A 14 -1.18 7.08 1.28
CA GLY A 14 -2.49 6.50 1.02
C GLY A 14 -2.54 4.99 1.22
N TYR A 15 -1.40 4.31 1.41
CA TYR A 15 -1.34 2.86 1.54
C TYR A 15 -1.28 2.44 3.01
N SER A 16 -2.07 1.42 3.34
CA SER A 16 -2.09 0.79 4.65
C SER A 16 -2.21 -0.72 4.51
N LEU A 17 -1.55 -1.45 5.39
CA LEU A 17 -1.67 -2.89 5.51
C LEU A 17 -2.81 -3.23 6.47
N LEU A 18 -3.71 -4.13 6.07
CA LEU A 18 -4.76 -4.67 6.92
C LEU A 18 -4.36 -6.07 7.38
N VAL A 19 -3.91 -6.17 8.63
CA VAL A 19 -3.51 -7.42 9.27
C VAL A 19 -4.69 -7.94 10.08
N LEU A 20 -5.15 -9.17 9.81
CA LEU A 20 -6.11 -9.83 10.69
C LEU A 20 -5.41 -10.23 11.98
N VAL A 21 -5.71 -9.53 13.08
CA VAL A 21 -5.06 -9.76 14.38
C VAL A 21 -5.81 -10.80 15.19
N HIS A 22 -7.13 -10.82 15.07
CA HIS A 22 -7.97 -11.74 15.82
C HIS A 22 -9.22 -12.10 15.01
N GLU A 23 -9.58 -13.37 15.02
CA GLU A 23 -10.91 -13.83 14.63
C GLU A 23 -11.52 -14.44 15.89
N ASN A 24 -12.57 -13.80 16.42
CA ASN A 24 -13.28 -14.34 17.58
C ASN A 24 -14.05 -15.60 17.16
N THR A 25 -14.38 -16.45 18.12
CA THR A 25 -15.24 -17.64 17.93
C THR A 25 -16.64 -17.32 17.38
N GLU A 26 -17.08 -16.06 17.45
CA GLU A 26 -18.33 -15.55 16.90
C GLU A 26 -18.23 -15.13 15.42
N GLY A 27 -17.01 -15.14 14.86
CA GLY A 27 -16.72 -14.74 13.47
C GLY A 27 -16.32 -13.27 13.30
N ASP A 28 -16.25 -12.50 14.39
CA ASP A 28 -15.75 -11.11 14.35
C ASP A 28 -14.27 -11.05 14.02
N LYS A 29 -13.95 -10.45 12.87
CA LYS A 29 -12.58 -10.24 12.38
C LYS A 29 -12.07 -8.87 12.82
N VAL A 30 -11.08 -8.86 13.70
CA VAL A 30 -10.38 -7.65 14.14
C VAL A 30 -9.19 -7.39 13.23
N TRP A 31 -9.28 -6.31 12.46
CA TRP A 31 -8.24 -5.87 11.54
C TRP A 31 -7.41 -4.75 12.15
N GLN A 32 -6.09 -4.92 12.20
CA GLN A 32 -5.16 -3.85 12.52
C GLN A 32 -4.65 -3.21 11.24
N GLN A 33 -4.80 -1.89 11.17
CA GLN A 33 -4.28 -1.10 10.06
C GLN A 33 -2.87 -0.62 10.38
N THR A 34 -1.88 -1.05 9.61
CA THR A 34 -0.50 -0.55 9.68
C THR A 34 -0.25 0.37 8.50
N THR A 35 -0.17 1.67 8.76
CA THR A 35 0.10 2.68 7.72
C THR A 35 1.61 2.79 7.46
N THR A 36 1.99 3.46 6.37
CA THR A 36 3.40 3.80 6.13
C THR A 36 3.90 4.92 7.06
N ASP A 37 3.05 5.50 7.90
CA ASP A 37 3.27 6.71 8.71
C ASP A 37 3.83 7.89 7.90
N CYS A 38 3.61 7.89 6.58
CA CYS A 38 4.20 8.91 5.73
C CYS A 38 3.39 10.21 5.79
N THR A 39 4.01 11.25 6.35
CA THR A 39 3.49 12.64 6.33
C THR A 39 4.24 13.54 5.33
N ALA A 40 5.18 12.98 4.57
CA ALA A 40 5.99 13.73 3.61
C ALA A 40 5.17 14.27 2.43
N THR A 41 5.51 15.50 2.02
CA THR A 41 5.07 16.08 0.75
C THR A 41 6.21 16.06 -0.25
N THR A 42 5.90 15.79 -1.52
CA THR A 42 6.88 15.64 -2.60
C THR A 42 6.32 16.24 -3.88
N LYS A 43 7.21 16.72 -4.76
CA LYS A 43 6.84 17.12 -6.12
C LYS A 43 6.62 15.89 -7.02
N ARG A 44 7.31 14.77 -6.71
CA ARG A 44 7.21 13.47 -7.40
C ARG A 44 6.01 12.65 -6.89
N THR A 45 5.83 11.43 -7.39
CA THR A 45 4.81 10.48 -6.89
C THR A 45 5.14 10.00 -5.48
N PHE A 46 6.40 9.64 -5.25
CA PHE A 46 6.90 9.19 -3.96
C PHE A 46 7.97 10.13 -3.42
N ALA A 47 8.04 10.26 -2.09
CA ALA A 47 9.20 10.87 -1.43
C ALA A 47 10.44 9.96 -1.62
N PRO A 48 11.66 10.51 -1.62
CA PRO A 48 12.87 9.72 -1.84
C PRO A 48 12.97 8.55 -0.82
N GLY A 49 13.11 7.33 -1.33
CA GLY A 49 13.17 6.09 -0.53
C GLY A 49 11.83 5.55 -0.04
N HIS A 50 10.71 6.24 -0.26
CA HIS A 50 9.39 5.77 0.18
C HIS A 50 8.79 4.70 -0.73
N ASP A 51 9.22 4.61 -1.99
CA ASP A 51 8.85 3.49 -2.85
C ASP A 51 9.37 2.18 -2.27
N ALA A 52 10.61 2.15 -1.76
CA ALA A 52 11.18 0.97 -1.10
C ALA A 52 10.39 0.58 0.15
N LYS A 53 9.94 1.56 0.95
CA LYS A 53 9.09 1.30 2.12
C LYS A 53 7.76 0.67 1.73
N LEU A 54 7.12 1.18 0.67
CA LEU A 54 5.88 0.61 0.16
C LEU A 54 6.08 -0.80 -0.41
N LYS A 55 7.17 -1.02 -1.18
CA LYS A 55 7.53 -2.35 -1.69
C LYS A 55 7.70 -3.37 -0.57
N SER A 56 8.44 -3.03 0.49
CA SER A 56 8.59 -3.90 1.67
C SER A 56 7.25 -4.22 2.32
N LEU A 57 6.37 -3.21 2.45
CA LEU A 57 5.01 -3.42 2.98
C LEU A 57 4.21 -4.39 2.11
N LEU A 58 4.27 -4.27 0.78
CA LEU A 58 3.57 -5.18 -0.14
C LEU A 58 4.11 -6.61 -0.07
N ILE A 59 5.43 -6.77 0.08
CA ILE A 59 6.06 -8.09 0.25
C ILE A 59 5.61 -8.73 1.57
N GLN A 60 5.62 -7.97 2.67
CA GLN A 60 5.13 -8.44 3.98
C GLN A 60 3.64 -8.79 3.93
N ALA A 61 2.85 -7.94 3.25
CA ALA A 61 1.43 -8.16 3.07
C ALA A 61 1.16 -9.49 2.39
N ARG A 62 1.84 -9.74 1.27
CA ARG A 62 1.72 -11.01 0.57
C ARG A 62 2.18 -12.20 1.43
N ALA A 63 3.35 -12.09 2.06
CA ALA A 63 3.90 -13.17 2.88
C ALA A 63 2.96 -13.57 4.03
N GLY A 64 2.22 -12.61 4.58
CA GLY A 64 1.21 -12.84 5.62
C GLY A 64 -0.22 -13.08 5.11
N GLY A 65 -0.46 -13.06 3.79
CA GLY A 65 -1.82 -13.15 3.23
C GLY A 65 -2.73 -11.98 3.61
N HIS A 66 -2.15 -10.81 3.86
CA HIS A 66 -2.83 -9.61 4.31
C HIS A 66 -3.29 -8.76 3.12
N GLN A 67 -4.39 -8.04 3.32
CA GLN A 67 -4.90 -7.10 2.33
C GLN A 67 -4.21 -5.75 2.44
N VAL A 68 -4.12 -5.05 1.31
CA VAL A 68 -3.58 -3.70 1.24
C VAL A 68 -4.73 -2.75 0.92
N ARG A 69 -4.93 -1.78 1.80
CA ARG A 69 -5.86 -0.69 1.65
C ARG A 69 -5.17 0.49 0.98
N ARG A 70 -5.72 0.96 -0.14
CA ARG A 70 -5.35 2.21 -0.79
C ARG A 70 -6.46 3.24 -0.59
N THR A 71 -6.11 4.34 0.04
CA THR A 71 -6.97 5.52 0.20
C THR A 71 -6.48 6.61 -0.73
N THR A 72 -7.36 7.11 -1.60
CA THR A 72 -7.06 8.21 -2.52
C THR A 72 -8.24 9.18 -2.52
N GLY A 73 -8.06 10.33 -1.87
CA GLY A 73 -9.14 11.28 -1.63
C GLY A 73 -10.24 10.64 -0.78
N THR A 74 -11.45 10.57 -1.33
CA THR A 74 -12.63 9.95 -0.69
C THR A 74 -12.80 8.47 -1.03
N THR A 75 -11.96 7.92 -1.91
CA THR A 75 -12.06 6.52 -2.34
C THR A 75 -11.14 5.65 -1.50
N VAL A 76 -11.70 4.59 -0.93
CA VAL A 76 -10.95 3.54 -0.21
C VAL A 76 -11.13 2.24 -0.97
N VAL A 77 -10.03 1.59 -1.32
CA VAL A 77 -10.05 0.33 -2.05
C VAL A 77 -9.14 -0.67 -1.35
N ASP A 78 -9.70 -1.83 -1.01
CA ASP A 78 -8.98 -2.95 -0.43
C ASP A 78 -8.64 -3.95 -1.54
N ARG A 79 -7.35 -4.29 -1.69
CA ARG A 79 -6.88 -5.23 -2.71
C ARG A 79 -5.78 -6.13 -2.16
N ASP A 80 -5.59 -7.27 -2.83
CA ASP A 80 -4.44 -8.13 -2.57
C ASP A 80 -3.13 -7.40 -2.88
N ALA A 81 -2.09 -7.68 -2.10
CA ALA A 81 -0.77 -7.09 -2.26
C ALA A 81 -0.19 -7.27 -3.67
N ALA A 82 -0.40 -8.43 -4.29
CA ALA A 82 0.06 -8.68 -5.65
C ALA A 82 -0.67 -7.82 -6.68
N ARG A 83 -1.96 -7.55 -6.46
CA ARG A 83 -2.73 -6.68 -7.36
C ARG A 83 -2.32 -5.22 -7.21
N VAL A 84 -2.01 -4.77 -6.00
CA VAL A 84 -1.47 -3.42 -5.77
C VAL A 84 -0.08 -3.28 -6.38
N ALA A 85 0.78 -4.28 -6.22
CA ALA A 85 2.10 -4.28 -6.85
C ALA A 85 1.99 -4.19 -8.38
N ALA A 86 1.07 -4.95 -9.00
CA ALA A 86 0.83 -4.86 -10.45
C ALA A 86 0.34 -3.46 -10.89
N ASP A 87 -0.58 -2.82 -10.14
CA ASP A 87 -1.04 -1.45 -10.42
C ASP A 87 0.11 -0.43 -10.41
N LEU A 88 1.13 -0.69 -9.58
CA LEU A 88 2.32 0.13 -9.43
C LEU A 88 3.47 -0.26 -10.39
N GLY A 89 3.27 -1.26 -11.25
CA GLY A 89 4.31 -1.79 -12.15
C GLY A 89 5.41 -2.57 -11.43
N TRP A 90 5.09 -3.16 -10.28
CA TRP A 90 5.99 -3.90 -9.40
C TRP A 90 5.60 -5.39 -9.26
N GLU A 91 4.96 -5.92 -10.28
CA GLU A 91 4.46 -7.31 -10.37
C GLU A 91 5.49 -8.39 -9.98
N ASP A 92 6.76 -8.18 -10.32
CA ASP A 92 7.87 -9.06 -9.98
C ASP A 92 8.18 -9.10 -8.47
N LEU A 93 7.96 -8.01 -7.73
CA LEU A 93 8.34 -7.89 -6.32
C LEU A 93 7.50 -8.77 -5.41
N THR A 94 6.22 -8.88 -5.71
CA THR A 94 5.32 -9.76 -4.98
C THR A 94 5.35 -11.16 -5.54
N GLY A 95 6.17 -11.49 -6.54
CA GLY A 95 6.22 -12.83 -7.13
C GLY A 95 4.83 -13.35 -7.46
N ALA A 96 4.02 -12.58 -8.21
CA ALA A 96 2.79 -13.11 -8.77
C ALA A 96 3.18 -14.39 -9.53
N ALA A 97 2.83 -15.56 -8.99
CA ALA A 97 3.12 -16.80 -9.68
C ALA A 97 2.39 -16.72 -11.04
N PRO A 98 3.07 -16.96 -12.17
CA PRO A 98 2.39 -17.03 -13.44
C PRO A 98 1.34 -18.13 -13.31
N SER A 99 0.07 -17.75 -13.39
CA SER A 99 -1.03 -18.73 -13.48
C SER A 99 -0.80 -19.51 -14.77
N THR A 100 -0.37 -20.77 -14.62
CA THR A 100 -0.27 -21.74 -15.71
C THR A 100 -1.61 -22.44 -15.87
#